data_AF-A0A917U0C0-F1
#
_entry.id   AF-A0A917U0C0-F1
#
_cell.length_a   1.000
_cell.length_b   1.000
_cell.length_c   1.000
_cell.angle_alpha   90.00
_cell.angle_beta   90.00
_cell.angle_gamma   90.00
#
_symmetry.space_group_name_H-M   'P 1'
#
loop_
_entity.id
_entity.type
_entity.pdbx_description
1 polymer ?
#
loop_
_entity_poly.entity_id
_entity_poly.type
_entity_poly.pdbx_seq_one_letter_code
_entity_poly.pdbx_strand_id
1 'polypeptide(L)'
;MSALLAAAHRHLRVAPAVESADAVTRSHLGDGRCVGWYGPPVPGWRVAIDAERADGPPPPALASRFGAANFWARWTRTECLAKLTDIPVATWWHRHGLAVPPAPRWRWRTLPLADLVVTVAFARA
;
A
#
# COMPACT_ATOMS: atom_id res chain seq x y z
N MET A 1 -15.71 4.25 -6.82
CA MET A 1 -14.64 3.65 -5.97
C MET A 1 -14.48 2.14 -6.19
N SER A 2 -15.51 1.31 -6.01
CA SER A 2 -15.37 -0.16 -6.14
C SER A 2 -14.85 -0.62 -7.51
N ALA A 3 -15.38 -0.07 -8.62
CA ALA A 3 -14.88 -0.38 -9.96
C ALA A 3 -13.42 0.04 -10.18
N LEU A 4 -13.01 1.20 -9.63
CA LEU A 4 -11.63 1.68 -9.73
C LEU A 4 -10.67 0.76 -8.97
N LEU A 5 -11.02 0.32 -7.75
CA LEU A 5 -10.26 -0.69 -7.02
C LEU A 5 -10.26 -2.05 -7.74
N ALA A 6 -11.37 -2.43 -8.39
CA ALA A 6 -11.46 -3.64 -9.21
C ALA A 6 -10.49 -3.59 -10.42
N ALA A 7 -10.28 -2.40 -10.99
CA ALA A 7 -9.38 -2.15 -12.11
C ALA A 7 -7.98 -1.64 -11.71
N ALA A 8 -7.63 -1.64 -10.41
CA ALA A 8 -6.44 -0.98 -9.89
C ALA A 8 -5.13 -1.35 -10.62
N HIS A 9 -4.97 -2.61 -11.02
CA HIS A 9 -3.79 -3.08 -11.78
C HIS A 9 -3.52 -2.28 -13.06
N ARG A 10 -4.55 -1.73 -13.71
CA ARG A 10 -4.42 -0.94 -14.95
C ARG A 10 -3.84 0.45 -14.72
N HIS A 11 -3.82 0.88 -13.46
CA HIS A 11 -3.38 2.20 -13.03
C HIS A 11 -2.08 2.14 -12.22
N LEU A 12 -1.49 0.96 -12.09
CA LEU A 12 -0.20 0.75 -11.44
C LEU A 12 0.86 0.54 -12.52
N ARG A 13 2.02 1.17 -12.34
CA ARG A 13 3.20 0.94 -13.19
C ARG A 13 4.41 0.73 -12.30
N VAL A 14 5.27 -0.20 -12.68
CA VAL A 14 6.57 -0.43 -12.07
C VAL A 14 7.62 0.17 -12.99
N ALA A 15 8.40 1.13 -12.50
CA ALA A 15 9.44 1.82 -13.24
C ALA A 15 10.54 2.29 -12.27
N PRO A 16 11.72 2.71 -12.74
CA PRO A 16 12.66 3.46 -11.91
C PRO A 16 12.00 4.69 -11.25
N ALA A 17 12.49 5.09 -10.08
CA ALA A 17 11.90 6.21 -9.34
C ALA A 17 11.90 7.53 -10.12
N VAL A 18 12.93 7.75 -10.95
CA VAL A 18 13.06 8.94 -11.82
C VAL A 18 11.98 8.98 -12.91
N GLU A 19 11.57 7.82 -13.42
CA GLU A 19 10.52 7.70 -14.44
C GLU A 19 9.11 7.76 -13.85
N SER A 20 8.97 7.71 -12.53
CA SER A 20 7.67 7.74 -11.83
C SER A 20 7.29 9.14 -11.33
N ALA A 21 7.97 10.19 -11.79
CA ALA A 21 7.83 11.55 -11.24
C ALA A 21 6.41 12.14 -11.39
N ASP A 22 5.66 11.70 -12.40
CA ASP A 22 4.31 12.12 -12.73
C ASP A 22 3.22 11.27 -12.03
N ALA A 23 3.60 10.24 -11.25
CA ALA A 23 2.66 9.45 -10.50
C ALA A 23 2.00 10.27 -9.38
N VAL A 24 0.69 10.09 -9.18
CA VAL A 24 -0.09 10.75 -8.13
C VAL A 24 0.41 10.39 -6.73
N THR A 25 0.84 9.13 -6.56
CA THR A 25 1.51 8.64 -5.35
C THR A 25 2.43 7.48 -5.72
N ARG A 26 3.45 7.23 -4.89
CA ARG A 26 4.55 6.30 -5.17
C ARG A 26 4.83 5.39 -3.97
N SER A 27 5.33 4.19 -4.25
CA SER A 27 5.96 3.31 -3.26
C SER A 27 7.32 2.87 -3.81
N HIS A 28 8.37 3.07 -3.02
CA HIS A 28 9.74 2.78 -3.41
C HIS A 28 10.17 1.43 -2.81
N LEU A 29 10.82 0.61 -3.63
CA LEU A 29 11.30 -0.70 -3.24
C LEU A 29 12.80 -0.64 -2.94
N GLY A 30 13.27 -1.56 -2.08
CA GLY A 30 14.68 -1.65 -1.70
C GLY A 30 15.63 -2.02 -2.85
N ASP A 31 15.11 -2.49 -3.98
CA ASP A 31 15.88 -2.81 -5.19
C ASP A 31 15.91 -1.69 -6.24
N GLY A 32 15.49 -0.49 -5.85
CA GLY A 32 15.54 0.72 -6.69
C GLY A 32 14.33 0.89 -7.63
N ARG A 33 13.44 -0.11 -7.72
CA ARG A 33 12.16 0.02 -8.42
C ARG A 33 11.20 0.92 -7.64
N CYS A 34 10.27 1.54 -8.37
CA CYS A 34 9.19 2.33 -7.84
C CYS A 34 7.86 1.85 -8.45
N VAL A 35 6.84 1.73 -7.62
CA VAL A 35 5.46 1.57 -8.08
C VAL A 35 4.79 2.93 -8.05
N GLY A 36 4.20 3.35 -9.16
CA GLY A 36 3.44 4.60 -9.28
C GLY A 36 1.95 4.34 -9.50
N TRP A 37 1.09 5.19 -8.91
CA TRP A 37 -0.34 5.23 -9.19
C TRP A 37 -0.69 6.33 -10.20
N TYR A 38 -1.40 5.93 -11.26
CA TYR A 38 -1.79 6.75 -12.42
C TYR A 38 -3.30 6.77 -12.66
N GLY A 39 -4.08 6.39 -11.65
CA GLY A 39 -5.55 6.42 -11.76
C GLY A 39 -6.08 7.85 -11.68
N PRO A 40 -7.28 8.10 -12.22
CA PRO A 40 -7.89 9.42 -12.19
C PRO A 40 -8.09 9.91 -10.74
N PRO A 41 -8.00 11.23 -10.49
CA PRO A 41 -8.36 11.79 -9.19
C PRO A 41 -9.82 11.49 -8.89
N VAL A 42 -10.12 11.21 -7.62
CA VAL A 42 -11.49 10.96 -7.16
C VAL A 42 -11.87 12.10 -6.21
N PRO A 43 -12.79 13.01 -6.60
CA PRO A 43 -13.14 14.16 -5.77
C PRO A 43 -13.55 13.78 -4.35
N GLY A 44 -12.97 14.45 -3.36
CA GLY A 44 -13.22 14.17 -1.93
C GLY A 44 -12.51 12.91 -1.40
N TRP A 45 -11.59 12.32 -2.16
CA TRP A 45 -10.79 11.18 -1.73
C TRP A 45 -9.29 11.40 -1.94
N ARG A 46 -8.51 10.98 -0.95
CA ARG A 46 -7.06 10.82 -1.04
C ARG A 46 -6.73 9.37 -1.41
N VAL A 47 -5.60 9.16 -2.08
CA VAL A 47 -5.10 7.84 -2.48
C VAL A 47 -3.69 7.61 -1.93
N ALA A 48 -3.42 6.39 -1.49
CA ALA A 48 -2.08 5.93 -1.16
C ALA A 48 -1.86 4.54 -1.76
N ILE A 49 -0.60 4.27 -2.10
CA ILE A 49 -0.15 2.93 -2.46
C ILE A 49 1.03 2.51 -1.59
N ASP A 50 1.18 1.21 -1.46
CA ASP A 50 2.35 0.58 -0.89
C ASP A 50 2.59 -0.77 -1.56
N ALA A 51 3.86 -1.09 -1.80
CA ALA A 51 4.29 -2.27 -2.52
C ALA A 51 5.48 -2.90 -1.81
N GLU A 52 5.47 -4.23 -1.73
CA GLU A 52 6.55 -5.02 -1.17
C GLU A 52 6.81 -6.25 -2.05
N ARG A 53 8.05 -6.74 -2.06
CA ARG A 53 8.38 -7.99 -2.75
C ARG A 53 7.64 -9.15 -2.10
N ALA A 54 6.92 -9.92 -2.90
CA ALA A 54 6.12 -11.04 -2.42
C ALA A 54 6.96 -12.18 -1.84
N ASP A 55 8.16 -12.38 -2.40
CA ASP A 55 9.10 -13.47 -2.10
C ASP A 55 10.10 -13.13 -0.98
N GLY A 56 10.18 -11.86 -0.56
CA GLY A 56 11.10 -11.43 0.48
C GLY A 56 10.71 -12.02 1.84
N PRO A 57 11.65 -12.52 2.66
CA PRO A 57 11.32 -12.88 4.03
C PRO A 57 10.95 -11.63 4.83
N PRO A 58 9.86 -11.64 5.63
CA PRO A 58 9.57 -10.54 6.52
C PRO A 58 10.69 -10.39 7.55
N PRO A 59 11.01 -9.17 8.01
CA PRO A 59 12.06 -8.97 9.00
C PRO A 59 11.79 -9.82 10.26
N PRO A 60 12.77 -10.58 10.78
CA PRO A 60 12.53 -11.58 11.83
C PRO A 60 11.82 -11.04 13.08
N ALA A 61 12.20 -9.84 13.53
CA ALA A 61 11.56 -9.20 14.68
C ALA A 61 10.06 -8.91 14.43
N LEU A 62 9.71 -8.54 13.20
CA LEU A 62 8.32 -8.24 12.82
C LEU A 62 7.52 -9.50 12.57
N ALA A 63 8.15 -10.50 11.97
CA ALA A 63 7.57 -11.84 11.82
C ALA A 63 7.26 -12.48 13.18
N SER A 64 8.18 -12.37 14.15
CA SER A 64 7.96 -12.85 15.52
C SER A 64 6.82 -12.11 16.22
N ARG A 65 6.65 -10.81 15.95
CA ARG A 65 5.63 -9.99 16.61
C ARG A 65 4.24 -10.13 16.00
N PHE A 66 4.15 -10.25 14.68
CA PHE A 66 2.87 -10.19 13.95
C PHE A 66 2.50 -11.49 13.21
N GLY A 67 3.39 -12.49 13.24
CA GLY A 67 3.29 -13.72 12.45
C GLY A 67 3.67 -13.51 10.98
N ALA A 68 4.19 -14.55 10.34
CA ALA A 68 4.62 -14.50 8.93
C ALA A 68 3.49 -14.69 7.91
N ALA A 69 2.35 -15.27 8.32
CA ALA A 69 1.24 -15.56 7.42
C ALA A 69 0.71 -14.27 6.75
N ASN A 70 0.69 -14.25 5.41
CA ASN A 70 0.23 -13.11 4.60
C ASN A 70 0.86 -11.76 5.05
N PHE A 71 2.11 -11.77 5.53
CA PHE A 71 2.73 -10.60 6.16
C PHE A 71 2.69 -9.37 5.25
N TRP A 72 3.20 -9.48 4.02
CA TRP A 72 3.28 -8.35 3.09
C TRP A 72 1.92 -7.77 2.69
N ALA A 73 0.90 -8.63 2.54
CA ALA A 73 -0.45 -8.17 2.28
C ALA A 73 -1.04 -7.35 3.45
N ARG A 74 -0.72 -7.74 4.69
CA ARG A 74 -1.12 -6.98 5.89
C ARG A 74 -0.28 -5.71 6.05
N TRP A 75 1.03 -5.81 5.82
CA TRP A 75 2.00 -4.71 5.89
C TRP A 75 1.64 -3.56 4.96
N THR A 76 1.57 -3.82 3.65
CA THR A 76 1.27 -2.81 2.62
C THR A 76 -0.06 -2.11 2.86
N ARG A 77 -1.03 -2.83 3.43
CA ARG A 77 -2.32 -2.25 3.81
C ARG A 77 -2.19 -1.31 4.99
N THR A 78 -1.46 -1.71 6.03
CA THR A 78 -1.15 -0.86 7.18
C THR A 78 -0.38 0.39 6.76
N GLU A 79 0.66 0.27 5.94
CA GLU A 79 1.42 1.39 5.38
C GLU A 79 0.52 2.39 4.64
N CYS A 80 -0.35 1.90 3.75
CA CYS A 80 -1.31 2.73 3.06
C CYS A 80 -2.21 3.53 4.01
N LEU A 81 -2.73 2.91 5.08
CA LEU A 81 -3.60 3.62 6.03
C LEU A 81 -2.82 4.57 6.93
N ALA A 82 -1.60 4.22 7.31
CA ALA A 82 -0.66 5.09 8.01
C ALA A 82 -0.41 6.38 7.18
N LYS A 83 -0.06 6.23 5.89
CA LYS A 83 0.10 7.33 4.93
C LYS A 83 -1.16 8.21 4.82
N LEU A 84 -2.34 7.60 4.73
CA LEU A 84 -3.61 8.35 4.59
C LEU A 84 -4.05 9.03 5.90
N THR A 85 -3.57 8.57 7.06
CA THR A 85 -3.83 9.20 8.36
C THR A 85 -2.75 10.17 8.80
N ASP A 86 -1.64 10.24 8.08
CA ASP A 86 -0.44 10.97 8.50
C ASP A 86 0.08 10.50 9.88
N ILE A 87 -0.07 9.20 10.14
CA ILE A 87 0.45 8.56 11.35
C ILE A 87 1.66 7.74 10.90
N PRO A 88 2.84 7.88 11.54
CA PRO A 88 3.97 7.02 11.26
C PRO A 88 3.58 5.54 11.38
N VAL A 89 4.02 4.69 10.44
CA VAL A 89 3.72 3.24 10.49
C VAL A 89 4.12 2.64 11.85
N ALA A 90 5.21 3.15 12.41
CA ALA A 90 5.72 2.77 13.71
C ALA A 90 4.74 3.10 14.85
N THR A 91 3.99 4.19 14.76
CA THR A 91 2.95 4.52 15.73
C THR A 91 1.69 3.67 15.47
N TRP A 92 1.33 3.46 14.21
CA TRP A 92 0.15 2.68 13.82
C TRP A 92 0.19 1.26 14.37
N TRP A 93 1.23 0.49 14.04
CA TRP A 93 1.32 -0.92 14.42
C TRP A 93 1.55 -1.14 15.93
N HIS A 94 1.97 -0.11 16.69
CA HIS A 94 2.05 -0.17 18.14
C HIS A 94 0.65 -0.16 18.75
N ARG A 95 -0.29 0.55 18.12
CA ARG A 95 -1.69 0.65 18.56
C ARG A 95 -2.60 -0.42 17.96
N HIS A 96 -2.38 -0.79 16.71
CA HIS A 96 -3.31 -1.62 15.92
C HIS A 96 -2.69 -2.90 15.35
N GLY A 97 -1.39 -3.13 15.55
CA GLY A 97 -0.66 -4.17 14.84
C GLY A 97 -0.76 -4.01 13.31
N LEU A 98 -0.78 -5.14 12.60
CA LEU A 98 -1.04 -5.18 11.15
C LEU A 98 -2.53 -5.37 10.82
N ALA A 99 -3.41 -4.97 11.72
CA ALA A 99 -4.85 -4.99 11.49
C ALA A 99 -5.32 -3.64 10.91
N VAL A 100 -6.44 -3.70 10.19
CA VAL A 100 -7.18 -2.51 9.76
C VAL A 100 -8.37 -2.33 10.69
N PRO A 101 -8.44 -1.23 11.45
CA PRO A 101 -9.62 -0.92 12.23
C PRO A 101 -10.85 -0.83 11.30
N PRO A 102 -11.99 -1.44 11.67
CA PRO A 102 -13.21 -1.30 10.88
C PRO A 102 -13.61 0.17 10.88
N ALA A 103 -13.48 0.83 9.74
CA ALA A 103 -13.88 2.22 9.59
C ALA A 103 -14.46 2.45 8.19
N PRO A 104 -15.65 3.06 8.07
CA PRO A 104 -16.33 3.25 6.80
C PRO A 104 -15.60 4.24 5.87
N ARG A 105 -14.60 4.96 6.38
CA ARG A 105 -13.88 6.02 5.66
C ARG A 105 -12.77 5.53 4.71
N TRP A 106 -12.37 4.25 4.80
CA TRP A 106 -11.33 3.70 3.93
C TRP A 106 -11.92 2.70 2.93
N ARG A 107 -11.36 2.65 1.72
CA ARG A 107 -11.59 1.59 0.74
C ARG A 107 -10.23 1.16 0.22
N TRP A 108 -9.95 -0.13 0.19
CA TRP A 108 -8.65 -0.62 -0.23
C TRP A 108 -8.77 -1.96 -0.95
N ARG A 109 -7.74 -2.29 -1.71
CA ARG A 109 -7.54 -3.61 -2.30
C ARG A 109 -6.06 -3.94 -2.30
N THR A 110 -5.74 -5.14 -1.81
CA THR A 110 -4.42 -5.75 -1.98
C THR A 110 -4.48 -6.66 -3.22
N LEU A 111 -3.48 -6.60 -4.08
CA LEU A 111 -3.38 -7.38 -5.31
C LEU A 111 -1.92 -7.73 -5.64
N PRO A 112 -1.67 -8.85 -6.33
CA PRO A 112 -0.36 -9.10 -6.92
C PRO A 112 -0.12 -8.17 -8.12
N LEU A 113 1.14 -7.79 -8.32
CA LEU A 113 1.63 -7.10 -9.51
C LEU A 113 3.04 -7.63 -9.83
N ALA A 114 3.14 -8.52 -10.82
CA ALA A 114 4.36 -9.30 -11.07
C ALA A 114 4.86 -10.01 -9.78
N ASP A 115 6.08 -9.71 -9.33
CA ASP A 115 6.70 -10.23 -8.11
C ASP A 115 6.34 -9.45 -6.83
N LEU A 116 5.43 -8.46 -6.93
CA LEU A 116 5.07 -7.57 -5.83
C LEU A 116 3.69 -7.91 -5.26
N VAL A 117 3.53 -7.64 -3.97
CA VAL A 117 2.22 -7.44 -3.33
C VAL A 117 2.00 -5.94 -3.21
N VAL A 118 0.91 -5.43 -3.78
CA VAL A 118 0.59 -4.00 -3.76
C VAL A 118 -0.76 -3.80 -3.09
N THR A 119 -0.86 -2.80 -2.21
CA THR A 119 -2.15 -2.30 -1.73
C THR A 119 -2.41 -0.92 -2.32
N VAL A 120 -3.60 -0.73 -2.90
CA VAL A 120 -4.14 0.59 -3.23
C VAL A 120 -5.24 0.92 -2.24
N ALA A 121 -5.14 2.07 -1.59
CA ALA A 121 -6.10 2.52 -0.60
C ALA A 121 -6.57 3.95 -0.87
N PHE A 122 -7.83 4.20 -0.54
CA PHE A 122 -8.46 5.50 -0.60
C PHE A 122 -9.08 5.85 0.75
N ALA A 123 -9.01 7.14 1.08
CA ALA A 123 -9.63 7.74 2.26
C ALA A 123 -10.50 8.91 1.86
N ARG A 124 -11.62 9.14 2.53
CA ARG A 124 -12.28 10.45 2.44
C ARG A 124 -11.33 11.55 2.94
N ALA A 125 -11.21 12.62 2.16
CA ALA A 125 -10.55 13.85 2.56
C ALA A 125 -11.37 14.55 3.65
#